data_AF-K9D158-F1
#
_entry.id   AF-K9D158-F1
#
_cell.length_a   1.000
_cell.length_b   1.000
_cell.length_c   1.000
_cell.angle_alpha   90.00
_cell.angle_beta   90.00
_cell.angle_gamma   90.00
#
_symmetry.space_group_name_H-M   'P 1'
#
loop_
_entity.id
_entity.type
_entity.pdbx_description
1 polymer ?
#
loop_
_entity_poly.entity_id
_entity_poly.type
_entity_poly.pdbx_seq_one_letter_code
_entity_poly.pdbx_strand_id
1 'polypeptide(L)'
;MNVLGETMGGDIYLAPGTRVRLDSLVNDEGAVTTELGVVVHCWRDDEIGMFDCYVAFFGASFPQGKPEEKPYVLRYAATSLRVIA
;
A
#
# COMPACT_ATOMS: atom_id res chain seq x y z
N MET A 1 28.14 -5.98 -6.06
CA MET A 1 27.00 -6.93 -6.00
C MET A 1 25.76 -6.10 -5.67
N ASN A 2 24.82 -5.99 -6.61
CA ASN A 2 23.56 -5.27 -6.40
C ASN A 2 22.65 -6.13 -5.52
N VAL A 3 22.27 -5.59 -4.36
CA VAL A 3 21.10 -6.05 -3.62
C VAL A 3 20.10 -4.91 -3.77
N LEU A 4 19.12 -5.06 -4.67
CA LEU A 4 17.96 -4.18 -4.72
C LEU A 4 17.14 -4.47 -3.45
N GLY A 5 17.49 -3.80 -2.36
CA GLY A 5 16.86 -3.99 -1.07
C GLY A 5 15.44 -3.45 -1.12
N GLU A 6 14.46 -4.34 -1.05
CA GLU A 6 13.09 -3.99 -0.68
C GLU A 6 13.17 -3.25 0.66
N THR A 7 12.91 -1.95 0.67
CA THR A 7 12.82 -1.18 1.91
C THR A 7 11.66 -1.70 2.72
N MET A 8 11.94 -2.36 3.85
CA MET A 8 10.96 -2.53 4.92
C MET A 8 10.43 -1.14 5.27
N GLY A 9 9.13 -0.91 5.08
CA GLY A 9 8.51 0.41 5.20
C GLY A 9 8.70 0.95 6.61
N GLY A 10 9.61 1.91 6.77
CA GLY A 10 9.65 2.77 7.95
C GLY A 10 8.41 3.64 8.01
N ASP A 11 8.13 4.25 9.16
CA ASP A 11 7.10 5.28 9.28
C ASP A 11 7.55 6.53 8.51
N ILE A 12 7.17 6.63 7.24
CA ILE A 12 7.56 7.71 6.34
C ILE A 12 6.35 8.24 5.58
N TYR A 13 6.40 9.52 5.23
CA TYR A 13 5.43 10.12 4.33
C TYR A 13 5.50 9.46 2.93
N LEU A 14 4.37 8.97 2.44
CA LEU A 14 4.23 8.46 1.07
C LEU A 14 3.46 9.47 0.22
N ALA A 15 4.09 9.96 -0.85
CA ALA A 15 3.47 10.95 -1.73
C ALA A 15 2.25 10.36 -2.47
N PRO A 16 1.20 11.16 -2.77
CA PRO A 16 0.14 10.76 -3.68
C PRO A 16 0.71 10.25 -5.02
N GLY A 17 0.15 9.16 -5.53
CA GLY A 17 0.65 8.46 -6.72
C GLY A 17 1.70 7.39 -6.44
N THR A 18 2.22 7.29 -5.21
CA THR A 18 3.13 6.21 -4.82
C THR A 18 2.44 4.85 -4.95
N ARG A 19 3.07 3.92 -5.67
CA ARG A 19 2.62 2.53 -5.79
C ARG A 19 3.03 1.74 -4.56
N VAL A 20 2.11 0.96 -4.03
CA VAL A 20 2.30 0.17 -2.83
C VAL A 20 1.75 -1.24 -2.98
N ARG A 21 2.28 -2.15 -2.18
CA ARG A 21 1.79 -3.50 -1.93
C ARG A 21 1.40 -3.62 -0.48
N LEU A 22 0.22 -4.19 -0.23
CA LEU A 22 -0.22 -4.62 1.09
C LEU A 22 -0.17 -6.15 1.13
N ASP A 23 0.57 -6.68 2.10
CA ASP A 23 0.59 -8.11 2.39
C ASP A 23 -0.26 -8.34 3.66
N SER A 24 -1.49 -8.80 3.48
CA SER A 24 -2.42 -9.09 4.57
C SER A 24 -2.25 -10.54 5.03
N LEU A 25 -2.00 -10.74 6.32
CA LEU A 25 -1.85 -12.07 6.90
C LEU A 25 -3.21 -12.75 6.99
N VAL A 26 -3.33 -13.89 6.28
CA VAL A 26 -4.24 -14.99 6.57
C VAL A 26 -5.69 -14.76 6.11
N ASN A 27 -6.03 -15.33 4.96
CA ASN A 27 -7.39 -15.84 4.75
C ASN A 27 -7.62 -17.09 5.61
N ASP A 28 -8.85 -17.60 5.72
CA ASP A 28 -9.19 -18.76 6.58
C ASP A 28 -8.37 -20.05 6.29
N GLU A 29 -7.61 -20.08 5.18
CA GLU A 29 -6.76 -21.18 4.75
C GLU A 29 -5.26 -20.99 5.08
N GLY A 30 -4.89 -19.90 5.76
CA GLY A 30 -3.50 -19.61 6.11
C GLY A 30 -2.67 -18.97 5.00
N ALA A 31 -3.27 -18.58 3.87
CA ALA A 31 -2.57 -17.91 2.79
C ALA A 31 -2.48 -16.40 3.03
N VAL A 32 -1.32 -15.82 2.71
CA VAL A 32 -1.13 -14.35 2.65
C VAL A 32 -1.84 -13.83 1.41
N THR A 33 -2.74 -12.87 1.58
CA THR A 33 -3.33 -12.14 0.46
C THR A 33 -2.48 -10.90 0.18
N THR A 34 -2.17 -10.70 -1.10
CA THR A 34 -1.38 -9.55 -1.56
C THR A 34 -2.25 -8.68 -2.44
N GLU A 35 -2.29 -7.39 -2.15
CA GLU A 35 -3.01 -6.40 -2.95
C GLU A 35 -2.10 -5.24 -3.36
N LEU A 36 -2.30 -4.77 -4.59
CA LEU A 36 -1.60 -3.63 -5.16
C LEU A 36 -2.47 -2.40 -5.12
N GLY A 37 -1.88 -1.27 -4.76
CA GLY A 37 -2.59 -0.01 -4.61
C GLY A 37 -1.75 1.21 -4.94
N VAL A 38 -2.43 2.35 -5.00
CA VAL A 38 -1.82 3.66 -5.17
C VAL A 38 -2.25 4.57 -4.02
N VAL A 39 -1.29 5.25 -3.42
CA VAL A 39 -1.54 6.25 -2.37
C VAL A 39 -2.32 7.41 -2.98
N VAL A 40 -3.49 7.71 -2.41
CA VAL A 40 -4.34 8.84 -2.78
C VAL A 40 -3.99 10.06 -1.94
N HIS A 41 -3.80 9.85 -0.64
CA HIS A 41 -3.43 10.89 0.32
C HIS A 41 -2.67 10.25 1.47
N CYS A 42 -1.68 10.95 2.02
CA CYS A 42 -1.00 10.53 3.23
C CYS A 42 -0.78 11.74 4.14
N TRP A 43 -0.91 11.56 5.45
CA TRP A 43 -0.79 12.62 6.44
C TRP A 43 -0.19 12.08 7.74
N ARG A 44 0.42 12.98 8.51
CA ARG A 44 0.84 12.65 9.88
C ARG A 44 -0.42 12.61 10.75
N ASP A 45 -0.71 11.46 11.34
CA ASP A 45 -1.73 11.33 12.35
C ASP A 45 -1.08 11.54 13.72
N ASP A 46 -1.40 12.67 14.36
CA ASP A 46 -0.82 13.07 15.63
C ASP A 46 -1.35 12.24 16.82
N GLU A 47 -2.50 11.56 16.68
CA GLU A 47 -3.07 10.71 17.74
C GLU A 47 -2.22 9.44 17.92
N ILE A 48 -1.82 8.82 16.81
CA ILE A 48 -0.99 7.61 16.81
C ILE A 48 0.50 7.88 16.62
N GLY A 49 0.87 9.12 16.27
CA GLY A 49 2.25 9.52 16.03
C GLY A 49 2.89 8.81 14.83
N MET A 50 2.10 8.47 13.81
CA MET A 50 2.53 7.78 12.58
C MET A 50 1.90 8.41 11.35
N PHE A 51 2.43 8.10 10.17
CA PHE A 51 1.77 8.44 8.91
C PHE A 51 0.67 7.43 8.60
N ASP A 52 -0.51 7.95 8.28
CA ASP A 52 -1.59 7.19 7.69
C ASP A 52 -1.79 7.59 6.25
N CYS A 53 -2.09 6.61 5.41
CA CYS A 53 -2.36 6.83 4.00
C CYS A 53 -3.71 6.23 3.60
N TYR A 54 -4.47 6.97 2.80
CA TYR A 54 -5.56 6.43 1.99
C TYR A 54 -4.98 5.81 0.72
N VAL A 55 -5.31 4.55 0.48
CA VAL A 55 -4.82 3.77 -0.66
C VAL A 55 -5.99 3.28 -1.49
N ALA A 56 -5.95 3.53 -2.80
CA ALA A 56 -6.87 2.94 -3.77
C ALA A 56 -6.31 1.59 -4.23
N PHE A 57 -7.05 0.50 -4.01
CA PHE A 57 -6.61 -0.86 -4.30
C PHE A 57 -7.19 -1.41 -5.61
N PHE A 58 -6.40 -2.23 -6.30
CA PHE A 58 -6.70 -2.81 -7.62
C PHE A 58 -6.60 -4.35 -7.61
N GLY A 59 -6.52 -4.98 -6.44
CA GLY A 59 -6.34 -6.43 -6.31
C GLY A 59 -4.92 -6.86 -6.72
N ALA A 60 -4.80 -7.94 -7.50
CA ALA A 60 -3.52 -8.58 -7.78
C ALA A 60 -2.65 -7.88 -8.84
N SER A 61 -3.17 -6.88 -9.56
CA SER A 61 -2.45 -6.22 -10.66
C SER A 61 -2.92 -4.78 -10.85
N PHE A 62 -2.03 -3.90 -11.32
CA PHE A 62 -2.43 -2.56 -11.75
C PHE A 62 -3.19 -2.61 -13.08
N PRO A 63 -4.24 -1.79 -13.26
CA PRO A 63 -5.00 -1.75 -14.50
C PRO A 63 -4.17 -1.17 -15.65
N GLN A 64 -4.35 -1.71 -16.85
CA GLN A 64 -3.83 -1.11 -18.07
C GLN A 64 -4.78 0.00 -18.54
N GLY A 65 -4.51 1.24 -18.12
CA GLY A 65 -5.35 2.38 -18.44
C GLY A 65 -6.47 2.58 -17.42
N LYS A 66 -7.70 2.76 -17.88
CA LYS A 66 -8.85 2.98 -16.98
C LYS A 66 -9.19 1.65 -16.28
N PRO A 67 -9.32 1.64 -14.93
CA PRO A 67 -9.82 0.46 -14.21
C PRO A 67 -11.22 0.08 -14.70
N GLU A 68 -11.48 -1.23 -14.89
CA GLU A 68 -12.81 -1.75 -15.24
C GLU A 68 -13.81 -1.49 -14.11
N GLU A 69 -13.35 -1.68 -12.86
CA GLU A 69 -14.10 -1.41 -11.65
C GLU A 69 -13.52 -0.22 -10.89
N LYS A 70 -14.37 0.54 -10.20
CA LYS A 70 -13.91 1.64 -9.36
C LYS A 70 -13.10 1.04 -8.20
N PRO A 71 -11.83 1.44 -7.99
CA PRO A 71 -11.05 0.94 -6.88
C PRO A 71 -11.70 1.38 -5.56
N TYR A 72 -11.71 0.48 -4.60
CA TYR A 72 -12.08 0.82 -3.23
C TYR A 72 -10.90 1.51 -2.54
N VAL A 73 -11.20 2.34 -1.53
CA VAL A 73 -10.18 3.11 -0.80
C VAL A 73 -10.23 2.77 0.68
N LEU A 74 -9.09 2.39 1.25
CA LEU A 74 -8.93 2.09 2.67
C LEU A 74 -7.79 2.91 3.28
N ARG A 75 -7.83 3.09 4.61
CA ARG A 75 -6.79 3.75 5.41
C ARG A 75 -5.85 2.70 5.99
N TYR A 76 -4.55 2.91 5.83
CA TYR A 76 -3.50 2.08 6.43
C TYR A 76 -2.37 2.95 6.96
N ALA A 77 -1.77 2.50 8.07
CA ALA A 77 -0.51 3.05 8.53
C ALA A 77 0.56 2.84 7.45
N ALA A 78 1.39 3.84 7.19
CA ALA A 78 2.44 3.80 6.17
C ALA A 78 3.40 2.61 6.39
N THR A 79 3.62 2.23 7.64
CA THR A 79 4.42 1.06 8.06
C THR A 79 3.84 -0.28 7.60
N SER A 80 2.54 -0.34 7.29
CA SER A 80 1.88 -1.54 6.76
C SER A 80 2.02 -1.67 5.24
N LEU A 81 2.54 -0.65 4.57
CA LEU A 81 2.62 -0.57 3.11
C LEU A 81 4.06 -0.78 2.64
N ARG A 82 4.24 -1.62 1.63
CA ARG A 82 5.52 -1.77 0.94
C ARG A 82 5.52 -0.95 -0.34
N VAL A 83 6.45 0.00 -0.47
CA VAL A 83 6.63 0.76 -1.72
C VAL A 83 7.15 -0.17 -2.82
N ILE A 84 6.56 -0.08 -4.01
CA ILE A 84 6.94 -0.87 -5.18
C ILE A 84 7.15 0.05 -6.39
N ALA A 85 7.98 -0.39 -7.35
CA ALA A 85 8.26 0.32 -8.60
C ALA A 85 7.17 0.08 -9.67
#